data_AF-I1CC49-F1
#
_entry.id   AF-I1CC49-F1
#
_cell.length_a   1.000
_cell.length_b   1.000
_cell.length_c   1.000
_cell.angle_alpha   90.00
_cell.angle_beta   90.00
_cell.angle_gamma   90.00
#
_symmetry.space_group_name_H-M   'P 1'
#
loop_
_entity.id
_entity.type
_entity.pdbx_description
1 polymer ?
#
loop_
_entity_poly.entity_id
_entity_poly.type
_entity_poly.pdbx_seq_one_letter_code
_entity_poly.pdbx_strand_id
1 'polypeptide(L)'
;MSRVRQKQVHLWKSFWRSQIPLAVRTPWYCLLQGKSPCAQILYKHVKDLCDPICHVCAPQSIAEHVDHFFFLCPKKRFVWEQVWPHFFGYPMSTHLVYRAIDLLHLPLQCLSLLSNESMIGCTLLCIWKAHWRFIFDGIPFDPLLVFKTFCHRLVLLSPAP
;
A
#
# COMPACT_ATOMS: atom_id res chain seq x y z
N MET A 1 -9.51 0.02 23.45
CA MET A 1 -9.21 1.38 22.93
C MET A 1 -7.90 1.32 22.15
N SER A 2 -7.93 1.38 20.82
CA SER A 2 -6.71 1.38 20.01
C SER A 2 -6.01 2.73 20.16
N ARG A 3 -4.80 2.75 20.75
CA ARG A 3 -3.94 3.94 20.73
C ARG A 3 -3.75 4.35 19.27
N VAL A 4 -4.28 5.50 18.89
CA VAL A 4 -3.86 6.17 17.64
C VAL A 4 -2.35 6.33 17.75
N ARG A 5 -1.58 5.68 16.87
CA ARG A 5 -0.12 5.87 16.84
C ARG A 5 0.12 7.33 16.50
N GLN A 6 0.42 8.15 17.51
CA GLN A 6 0.71 9.57 17.31
C GLN A 6 2.05 9.66 16.57
N LYS A 7 2.00 9.87 15.25
CA LYS A 7 3.19 10.06 14.42
C LYS A 7 3.80 11.43 14.74
N GLN A 8 5.13 11.51 14.65
CA GLN A 8 5.86 12.75 14.95
C GLN A 8 5.52 13.86 13.95
N VAL A 9 5.57 15.13 14.37
CA VAL A 9 5.23 16.29 13.53
C VAL A 9 6.08 16.35 12.25
N HIS A 10 7.37 15.99 12.35
CA HIS A 10 8.28 15.99 11.21
C HIS A 10 7.86 15.00 10.10
N LEU A 11 7.26 13.87 10.48
CA LEU A 11 6.75 12.86 9.54
C LEU A 11 5.61 13.45 8.71
N TRP A 12 4.65 14.11 9.37
CA TRP A 12 3.56 14.78 8.68
C TRP A 12 4.06 15.88 7.75
N LYS A 13 5.03 16.68 8.20
CA LYS A 13 5.64 17.71 7.37
C LYS A 13 6.30 17.12 6.12
N SER A 14 7.02 16.01 6.24
CA SER A 14 7.60 15.29 5.11
C SER A 14 6.52 14.76 4.16
N PHE A 15 5.52 14.07 4.71
CA PHE A 15 4.41 13.51 3.95
C PHE A 15 3.66 14.57 3.13
N TRP A 16 3.31 15.70 3.73
CA TRP A 16 2.56 16.76 3.04
C TRP A 16 3.39 17.54 2.03
N ARG A 17 4.72 17.53 2.16
CA ARG A 17 5.65 18.11 1.17
C ARG A 17 5.89 17.21 -0.03
N SER A 18 5.57 15.92 0.05
CA SER A 18 5.73 15.00 -1.08
C SER A 18 4.87 15.43 -2.27
N GLN A 19 5.49 15.48 -3.45
CA GLN A 19 4.84 15.85 -4.71
C GLN A 19 4.12 14.65 -5.33
N ILE A 20 3.17 14.07 -4.59
CA ILE A 20 2.32 12.97 -5.07
C ILE A 20 0.88 13.43 -5.32
N PRO A 21 0.16 12.84 -6.28
CA PRO A 21 -1.26 13.12 -6.50
C PRO A 21 -2.11 12.81 -5.26
N LEU A 22 -3.22 13.52 -5.10
CA LEU A 22 -4.14 13.30 -3.98
C LEU A 22 -4.64 11.84 -3.90
N ALA A 23 -5.00 11.25 -5.03
CA ALA A 23 -5.46 9.86 -5.09
C ALA A 23 -4.41 8.86 -4.56
N VAL A 24 -3.12 9.15 -4.79
CA VAL A 24 -2.00 8.35 -4.28
C VAL A 24 -1.81 8.58 -2.78
N ARG A 25 -2.00 9.83 -2.34
CA ARG A 25 -1.87 10.24 -0.94
C ARG A 25 -2.93 9.62 -0.04
N THR A 26 -4.17 9.47 -0.49
CA THR A 26 -5.30 8.96 0.33
C THR A 26 -5.02 7.63 1.03
N PRO A 27 -4.67 6.52 0.34
CA PRO A 27 -4.44 5.23 0.99
C PRO A 27 -3.27 5.29 1.99
N TRP A 28 -2.22 6.05 1.65
CA TRP A 28 -1.06 6.22 2.54
C TRP A 28 -1.39 7.06 3.78
N TYR A 29 -2.20 8.10 3.63
CA TYR A 29 -2.72 8.90 4.74
C TYR A 29 -3.57 8.04 5.69
N CYS A 30 -4.49 7.23 5.16
CA CYS A 30 -5.29 6.29 5.95
C CYS A 30 -4.41 5.31 6.73
N LEU A 31 -3.35 4.79 6.10
CA LEU A 31 -2.35 3.95 6.76
C LEU A 31 -1.69 4.67 7.93
N LEU A 32 -1.12 5.86 7.68
CA LEU A 32 -0.39 6.63 8.70
C LEU A 32 -1.27 7.05 9.88
N GLN A 33 -2.56 7.29 9.63
CA GLN A 33 -3.56 7.61 10.66
C GLN A 33 -4.07 6.36 11.41
N GLY A 34 -3.74 5.15 10.96
CA GLY A 34 -4.31 3.91 11.49
C GLY A 34 -5.80 3.75 11.20
N LYS A 35 -6.28 4.36 10.11
CA LYS A 35 -7.68 4.37 9.66
C LYS A 35 -7.87 3.62 8.34
N SER A 36 -6.98 2.68 8.03
CA SER A 36 -7.12 1.83 6.86
C SER A 36 -8.36 0.94 7.01
N PRO A 37 -9.23 0.84 6.01
CA PRO A 37 -10.43 0.01 6.04
C PRO A 37 -10.10 -1.48 5.85
N CYS A 38 -9.08 -2.02 6.54
CA CYS A 38 -8.81 -3.46 6.48
C CYS A 38 -9.96 -4.27 7.12
N ALA A 39 -10.10 -5.54 6.76
CA ALA A 39 -11.23 -6.35 7.21
C ALA A 39 -11.39 -6.34 8.74
N GLN A 40 -10.29 -6.43 9.51
CA GLN A 40 -10.34 -6.36 10.98
C GLN A 40 -10.87 -5.02 11.52
N ILE A 41 -10.61 -3.90 10.84
CA ILE A 41 -11.14 -2.58 11.24
C ILE A 41 -12.62 -2.49 10.86
N LEU A 42 -13.00 -2.91 9.65
CA LEU A 42 -14.40 -2.94 9.23
C LEU A 42 -15.25 -3.82 10.14
N TYR A 43 -14.77 -5.01 10.48
CA TYR A 43 -15.47 -5.93 11.39
C TYR A 43 -15.80 -5.29 12.73
N LYS A 44 -14.97 -4.37 13.25
CA LYS A 44 -15.27 -3.66 14.50
C LYS A 44 -16.46 -2.70 14.39
N HIS A 45 -16.75 -2.22 13.18
CA HIS A 45 -17.80 -1.23 12.91
C HIS A 45 -19.09 -1.86 12.37
N VAL A 46 -18.98 -2.94 11.59
CA VAL A 46 -20.12 -3.58 10.88
C VAL A 46 -20.05 -5.11 10.99
N LYS A 47 -20.03 -5.62 12.22
CA LYS A 47 -19.85 -7.06 12.54
C LYS A 47 -20.78 -8.01 11.78
N ASP A 48 -22.01 -7.58 11.51
CA ASP A 48 -23.02 -8.44 10.89
C ASP A 48 -22.87 -8.53 9.36
N LEU A 49 -22.00 -7.72 8.75
CA LEU A 49 -21.86 -7.60 7.29
C LEU A 49 -20.51 -8.11 6.76
N CYS A 50 -19.53 -8.37 7.63
CA CYS A 50 -18.21 -8.85 7.21
C CYS A 50 -17.54 -9.67 8.30
N ASP A 51 -16.40 -10.28 7.95
CA ASP A 51 -15.53 -10.97 8.89
C ASP A 51 -14.14 -10.31 8.91
N PRO A 52 -13.28 -10.59 9.91
CA PRO A 52 -11.99 -9.93 10.04
C PRO A 52 -10.88 -10.56 9.18
N ILE A 53 -11.18 -11.48 8.28
CA ILE A 53 -10.22 -12.32 7.57
C ILE A 53 -9.84 -11.70 6.21
N CYS A 54 -8.63 -12.00 5.74
CA CYS A 54 -8.19 -11.64 4.41
C CYS A 54 -8.81 -12.59 3.36
N HIS A 55 -9.73 -12.08 2.55
CA HIS A 55 -10.31 -12.84 1.43
C HIS A 55 -9.40 -12.94 0.20
N VAL A 56 -8.31 -12.17 0.15
CA VAL A 56 -7.40 -12.11 -1.01
C VAL A 56 -6.45 -13.31 -1.08
N CYS A 57 -6.00 -13.83 0.06
CA CYS A 57 -5.06 -14.96 0.12
C CYS A 57 -5.70 -16.23 0.69
N ALA A 58 -5.11 -17.37 0.30
CA ALA A 58 -5.38 -18.66 0.94
C ALA A 58 -4.23 -19.00 1.92
N PRO A 59 -4.52 -19.71 3.02
CA PRO A 59 -5.85 -20.12 3.49
C PRO A 59 -6.68 -18.95 4.02
N GLN A 60 -8.01 -19.04 3.89
CA GLN A 60 -8.99 -18.03 4.31
C GLN A 60 -9.19 -18.01 5.84
N SER A 61 -8.11 -17.95 6.60
CA SER A 61 -8.14 -17.94 8.08
C SER A 61 -7.24 -16.88 8.72
N ILE A 62 -6.51 -16.10 7.91
CA ILE A 62 -5.60 -15.06 8.42
C ILE A 62 -6.36 -13.75 8.60
N ALA A 63 -6.37 -13.21 9.83
CA ALA A 63 -6.96 -11.91 10.12
C ALA A 63 -6.25 -10.77 9.34
N GLU A 64 -7.02 -9.96 8.62
CA GLU A 64 -6.52 -8.83 7.86
C GLU A 64 -6.42 -7.56 8.72
N HIS A 65 -5.28 -7.42 9.38
CA HIS A 65 -4.82 -6.18 9.99
C HIS A 65 -4.16 -5.27 8.93
N VAL A 66 -3.83 -4.03 9.29
CA VAL A 66 -3.33 -3.00 8.36
C VAL A 66 -2.10 -3.46 7.56
N ASP A 67 -1.13 -4.11 8.22
CA ASP A 67 0.08 -4.58 7.54
C ASP A 67 -0.23 -5.72 6.55
N HIS A 68 -1.16 -6.61 6.90
CA HIS A 68 -1.66 -7.65 5.99
C HIS A 68 -2.45 -7.08 4.81
N PHE A 69 -3.21 -6.01 5.06
CA PHE A 69 -3.94 -5.29 4.02
C PHE A 69 -3.01 -4.65 2.98
N PHE A 70 -1.79 -4.25 3.35
CA PHE A 70 -0.87 -3.58 2.41
C PHE A 70 0.29 -4.43 1.91
N PHE A 71 0.90 -5.29 2.73
CA PHE A 71 2.15 -5.95 2.33
C PHE A 71 2.44 -7.33 2.96
N LEU A 72 1.78 -7.74 4.04
CA LEU A 72 2.01 -9.08 4.61
C LEU A 72 1.21 -10.18 3.91
N CYS A 73 0.06 -9.87 3.30
CA CYS A 73 -0.69 -10.81 2.46
C CYS A 73 0.18 -11.33 1.30
N PRO A 74 0.32 -12.65 1.06
CA PRO A 74 1.21 -13.20 0.04
C PRO A 74 1.02 -12.59 -1.36
N LYS A 75 -0.24 -12.45 -1.81
CA LYS A 75 -0.54 -11.83 -3.10
C LYS A 75 -0.13 -10.35 -3.18
N LYS A 76 -0.33 -9.60 -2.09
CA LYS A 76 0.01 -8.17 -2.02
C LYS A 76 1.53 -7.98 -1.87
N ARG A 77 2.17 -8.86 -1.12
CA ARG A 77 3.64 -8.97 -0.99
C ARG A 77 4.28 -9.19 -2.35
N PHE A 78 3.73 -10.09 -3.14
CA PHE A 78 4.24 -10.37 -4.48
C PHE A 78 4.27 -9.11 -5.37
N VAL A 79 3.28 -8.22 -5.25
CA VAL A 79 3.33 -6.92 -5.94
C VAL A 79 4.57 -6.12 -5.52
N TRP A 80 4.85 -6.04 -4.22
CA TRP A 80 6.07 -5.39 -3.72
C TRP A 80 7.34 -6.11 -4.20
N GLU A 81 7.34 -7.44 -4.31
CA GLU A 81 8.47 -8.21 -4.85
C GLU A 81 8.74 -7.94 -6.33
N GLN A 82 7.73 -7.52 -7.10
CA GLN A 82 7.94 -7.06 -8.48
C GLN A 82 8.42 -5.61 -8.53
N VAL A 83 7.82 -4.72 -7.73
CA VAL A 83 8.18 -3.29 -7.71
C VAL A 83 9.58 -3.08 -7.15
N TRP A 84 9.90 -3.66 -5.99
CA TRP A 84 11.10 -3.29 -5.24
C TRP A 84 12.41 -3.47 -6.02
N PRO A 85 12.74 -4.67 -6.55
CA PRO A 85 13.97 -4.85 -7.29
C PRO A 85 14.00 -4.06 -8.59
N HIS A 86 12.85 -3.85 -9.24
CA HIS A 86 12.77 -3.10 -10.49
C HIS A 86 13.19 -1.64 -10.33
N PHE A 87 12.81 -1.00 -9.21
CA PHE A 87 13.05 0.44 -9.03
C PHE A 87 14.18 0.79 -8.05
N PHE A 88 14.45 -0.07 -7.07
CA PHE A 88 15.48 0.15 -6.06
C PHE A 88 16.75 -0.67 -6.29
N GLY A 89 16.72 -1.64 -7.21
CA GLY A 89 17.90 -2.40 -7.62
C GLY A 89 18.33 -3.52 -6.67
N TYR A 90 17.50 -3.88 -5.69
CA TYR A 90 17.78 -4.96 -4.74
C TYR A 90 16.50 -5.67 -4.27
N PRO A 91 16.58 -6.89 -3.71
CA PRO A 91 15.41 -7.66 -3.31
C PRO A 91 14.55 -6.98 -2.23
N MET A 92 13.24 -7.21 -2.30
CA MET A 92 12.29 -6.71 -1.31
C MET A 92 12.50 -7.40 0.05
N SER A 93 12.33 -6.64 1.14
CA SER A 93 12.02 -7.22 2.45
C SER A 93 10.85 -6.51 3.11
N THR A 94 10.04 -7.26 3.86
CA THR A 94 8.86 -6.70 4.54
C THR A 94 9.22 -5.60 5.54
N HIS A 95 10.39 -5.70 6.18
CA HIS A 95 10.93 -4.67 7.06
C HIS A 95 11.22 -3.36 6.30
N LEU A 96 11.76 -3.43 5.08
CA LEU A 96 12.03 -2.24 4.27
C LEU A 96 10.73 -1.59 3.78
N VAL A 97 9.74 -2.41 3.37
CA VAL A 97 8.41 -1.90 3.02
C VAL A 97 7.79 -1.19 4.23
N TYR A 98 7.82 -1.80 5.42
CA TYR A 98 7.35 -1.18 6.66
C TYR A 98 8.06 0.16 6.94
N ARG A 99 9.40 0.20 6.88
CA ARG A 99 10.15 1.45 7.10
C ARG A 99 9.75 2.54 6.09
N ALA A 100 9.53 2.19 4.83
CA ALA A 100 9.12 3.14 3.82
C ALA A 100 7.69 3.67 4.07
N ILE A 101 6.71 2.80 4.30
CA ILE A 101 5.29 3.22 4.38
C ILE A 101 4.90 3.78 5.75
N ASP A 102 5.45 3.25 6.84
CA ASP A 102 5.07 3.62 8.21
C ASP A 102 5.96 4.73 8.78
N LEU A 103 7.24 4.77 8.41
CA LEU A 103 8.22 5.71 8.96
C LEU A 103 8.68 6.76 7.94
N LEU A 104 8.25 6.65 6.68
CA LEU A 104 8.74 7.49 5.56
C LEU A 104 10.25 7.42 5.38
N HIS A 105 10.88 6.32 5.78
CA HIS A 105 12.29 6.06 5.50
C HIS A 105 12.39 5.44 4.11
N LEU A 106 12.48 6.32 3.11
CA LEU A 106 12.47 5.93 1.70
C LEU A 106 13.80 5.27 1.30
N PRO A 107 13.75 4.23 0.47
CA PRO A 107 14.95 3.56 -0.04
C PRO A 107 15.76 4.47 -0.96
N LEU A 108 17.06 4.17 -1.13
CA LEU A 108 17.85 4.79 -2.19
C LEU A 108 17.39 4.25 -3.55
N GLN A 109 17.23 5.14 -4.53
CA GLN A 109 16.74 4.78 -5.87
C GLN A 109 17.87 4.47 -6.83
N CYS A 110 17.61 3.57 -7.78
CA CYS A 110 18.47 3.33 -8.94
C CYS A 110 18.08 4.23 -10.14
N LEU A 111 16.79 4.61 -10.24
CA LEU A 111 16.24 5.39 -11.35
C LEU A 111 15.92 6.82 -10.90
N SER A 112 16.46 7.83 -11.59
CA SER A 112 16.37 9.24 -11.17
C SER A 112 15.09 9.98 -11.61
N LEU A 113 14.31 9.41 -12.52
CA LEU A 113 13.17 10.10 -13.17
C LEU A 113 11.89 10.11 -12.32
N LEU A 114 11.78 9.27 -11.30
CA LEU A 114 10.59 9.12 -10.46
C LEU A 114 10.96 9.29 -9.00
N SER A 115 10.11 9.97 -8.23
CA SER A 115 10.35 10.09 -6.79
C SER A 115 10.02 8.79 -6.06
N ASN A 116 10.78 8.49 -5.01
CA ASN A 116 10.52 7.37 -4.11
C ASN A 116 9.09 7.38 -3.55
N GLU A 117 8.57 8.56 -3.20
CA GLU A 117 7.21 8.74 -2.72
C GLU A 117 6.18 8.32 -3.76
N SER A 118 6.43 8.61 -5.04
CA SER A 118 5.54 8.22 -6.13
C SER A 118 5.52 6.70 -6.29
N MET A 119 6.68 6.04 -6.21
CA MET A 119 6.77 4.58 -6.33
C MET A 119 6.09 3.87 -5.16
N ILE A 120 6.38 4.29 -3.92
CA ILE A 120 5.77 3.73 -2.71
C ILE A 120 4.27 4.00 -2.69
N GLY A 121 3.87 5.26 -2.87
CA GLY A 121 2.47 5.67 -2.84
C GLY A 121 1.65 5.01 -3.94
N CYS A 122 2.14 4.93 -5.17
CA CYS A 122 1.41 4.31 -6.27
C CYS A 122 1.22 2.81 -6.05
N THR A 123 2.21 2.14 -5.45
CA THR A 123 2.07 0.73 -5.09
C THR A 123 0.95 0.54 -4.07
N LEU A 124 0.91 1.37 -3.01
CA LEU A 124 -0.19 1.38 -2.04
C LEU A 124 -1.55 1.62 -2.72
N LEU A 125 -1.64 2.58 -3.64
CA LEU A 125 -2.88 2.87 -4.37
C LEU A 125 -3.33 1.71 -5.25
N CYS A 126 -2.42 1.05 -5.97
CA CYS A 126 -2.77 -0.06 -6.85
C CYS A 126 -3.24 -1.28 -6.05
N ILE A 127 -2.56 -1.59 -4.94
CA ILE A 127 -2.99 -2.65 -4.00
C ILE A 127 -4.36 -2.32 -3.41
N TRP A 128 -4.54 -1.07 -2.92
CA TRP A 128 -5.81 -0.61 -2.38
C TRP A 128 -6.96 -0.78 -3.37
N LYS A 129 -6.80 -0.27 -4.60
CA LYS A 129 -7.84 -0.36 -5.64
C LYS A 129 -8.14 -1.81 -6.00
N ALA A 130 -7.13 -2.64 -6.18
CA ALA A 130 -7.33 -4.05 -6.54
C ALA A 130 -8.00 -4.83 -5.42
N HIS A 131 -7.65 -4.57 -4.15
CA HIS A 131 -8.33 -5.15 -3.00
C HIS A 131 -9.82 -4.80 -3.02
N TRP A 132 -10.18 -3.53 -3.16
CA TRP A 132 -11.59 -3.14 -3.12
C TRP A 132 -12.39 -3.59 -4.33
N ARG A 133 -11.79 -3.67 -5.52
CA ARG A 133 -12.42 -4.28 -6.69
C ARG A 133 -12.70 -5.77 -6.50
N PHE A 134 -11.83 -6.46 -5.77
CA PHE A 134 -12.07 -7.85 -5.40
C PHE A 134 -13.26 -7.99 -4.44
N ILE A 135 -13.34 -7.13 -3.42
CA ILE A 135 -14.42 -7.18 -2.43
C ILE A 135 -15.77 -6.73 -3.00
N PHE A 136 -15.81 -5.61 -3.73
CA PHE A 136 -17.07 -5.01 -4.19
C PHE A 136 -17.52 -5.48 -5.57
N ASP A 137 -16.56 -5.70 -6.48
CA ASP A 137 -16.87 -6.03 -7.88
C ASP A 137 -16.61 -7.52 -8.21
N GLY A 138 -16.14 -8.31 -7.24
CA GLY A 138 -15.79 -9.72 -7.44
C GLY A 138 -14.60 -9.97 -8.37
N ILE A 139 -13.82 -8.93 -8.71
CA ILE A 139 -12.72 -9.04 -9.66
C ILE A 139 -11.50 -9.67 -8.98
N PRO A 140 -11.01 -10.85 -9.41
CA PRO A 140 -9.91 -11.54 -8.74
C PRO A 140 -8.66 -10.67 -8.56
N PHE A 141 -8.08 -10.73 -7.36
CA PHE A 141 -6.78 -10.10 -7.12
C PHE A 141 -5.68 -10.88 -7.84
N ASP A 142 -5.17 -10.30 -8.92
CA ASP A 142 -4.01 -10.76 -9.68
C ASP A 142 -2.81 -9.82 -9.46
N PRO A 143 -1.76 -10.26 -8.73
CA PRO A 143 -0.58 -9.45 -8.46
C PRO A 143 0.14 -8.92 -9.70
N LEU A 144 0.18 -9.68 -10.80
CA LEU A 144 0.87 -9.28 -12.03
C LEU A 144 0.10 -8.17 -12.74
N LEU A 145 -1.23 -8.26 -12.77
CA LEU A 145 -2.08 -7.19 -13.31
C LEU A 145 -1.97 -5.91 -12.46
N VAL A 146 -1.87 -6.05 -11.13
CA VAL A 146 -1.63 -4.92 -10.22
C VAL A 146 -0.28 -4.26 -10.53
N PHE A 147 0.79 -5.04 -10.70
CA PHE A 147 2.10 -4.53 -11.08
C PHE A 147 2.08 -3.82 -12.44
N LYS A 148 1.42 -4.41 -13.46
CA LYS A 148 1.25 -3.77 -14.78
C LYS A 148 0.49 -2.44 -14.69
N THR A 149 -0.58 -2.40 -13.89
CA THR A 149 -1.35 -1.18 -13.65
C THR A 149 -0.51 -0.11 -12.97
N PHE A 150 0.34 -0.51 -12.04
CA PHE A 150 1.30 0.38 -11.39
C PHE A 150 2.29 0.98 -12.40
N CYS A 151 2.91 0.16 -13.27
CA CYS A 151 3.84 0.67 -14.29
C CYS A 151 3.16 1.69 -15.22
N HIS A 152 1.94 1.39 -15.70
CA HIS A 152 1.17 2.32 -16.52
C HIS A 152 0.86 3.63 -15.79
N ARG A 153 0.53 3.58 -14.50
CA ARG A 153 0.26 4.78 -13.70
C ARG A 153 1.50 5.62 -13.46
N LEU A 154 2.66 5.00 -13.24
CA LEU A 154 3.90 5.74 -13.06
C LEU A 154 4.28 6.55 -14.30
N VAL A 155 4.08 6.01 -15.50
CA VAL A 155 4.30 6.74 -16.76
C VAL A 155 3.46 8.01 -16.82
N LEU A 156 2.22 7.98 -16.31
CA LEU A 156 1.34 9.15 -16.26
C LEU A 156 1.72 10.17 -15.19
N LEU A 157 2.59 9.81 -14.25
CA LEU A 157 3.06 10.67 -13.16
C LEU A 157 4.46 11.24 -13.40
N SER A 158 5.21 10.70 -14.36
CA SER A 158 6.43 11.32 -14.83
C SER A 158 6.13 12.71 -15.39
N PRO A 159 6.92 13.75 -15.07
CA PRO A 159 6.86 14.99 -15.81
C PRO A 159 7.09 14.70 -17.30
N ALA A 160 6.31 15.36 -18.17
CA ALA A 160 6.54 15.28 -19.61
C ALA A 160 8.01 15.69 -19.91
N PRO A 161 8.66 15.04 -20.89
CA PRO A 161 10.03 15.35 -21.27
C PRO A 161 10.21 16.81 -21.69
#